data_AF-A0A0G0XH92-F1
#
_entry.id   AF-A0A0G0XH92-F1
#
_cell.length_a   1.000
_cell.length_b   1.000
_cell.length_c   1.000
_cell.angle_alpha   90.00
_cell.angle_beta   90.00
_cell.angle_gamma   90.00
#
_symmetry.space_group_name_H-M   'P 1'
#
loop_
_entity.id
_entity.type
_entity.pdbx_description
1 polymer ?
#
loop_
_entity_poly.entity_id
_entity_poly.type
_entity_poly.pdbx_seq_one_letter_code
_entity_poly.pdbx_strand_id
1 'polypeptide(L)'
;MKNRIIRIANCGFTLRIGGFTFTELIVVVSIIAVLTSASIMGAINISQHARRVRARDDVQALIHGVLQYQIDMGFFPPDVWSGIDPGLTQPLPNNPYGFYPGPGGGIWTNDAGLPSNWQDIVNERWNGPYIEHFPQFTPWKGLYDYNYWPTPSACHPHGIYIGIQPMADTGANSIPAVDEQYFIDEQIDVDGCNNRYVQVLIQSLD
;
A
#
# COMPACT_ATOMS: atom_id res chain seq x y z
N MET A 1 -71.69 -24.69 -25.93
CA MET A 1 -70.36 -24.15 -25.59
C MET A 1 -69.45 -24.31 -26.79
N LYS A 2 -69.09 -23.22 -27.48
CA LYS A 2 -68.24 -23.23 -28.69
C LYS A 2 -66.83 -22.78 -28.32
N ASN A 3 -65.89 -23.72 -28.18
CA ASN A 3 -64.47 -23.40 -28.01
C ASN A 3 -63.90 -22.85 -29.32
N ARG A 4 -63.48 -21.58 -29.33
CA ARG A 4 -62.69 -21.01 -30.42
C ARG A 4 -61.22 -21.25 -30.13
N ILE A 5 -60.57 -22.01 -31.02
CA ILE A 5 -59.13 -22.20 -31.03
C ILE A 5 -58.48 -20.92 -31.60
N ILE A 6 -57.70 -20.23 -30.78
CA ILE A 6 -56.90 -19.07 -31.20
C ILE A 6 -55.64 -19.62 -31.89
N ARG A 7 -55.48 -19.37 -33.19
CA ARG A 7 -54.22 -19.65 -33.91
C ARG A 7 -53.27 -18.48 -33.69
N ILE A 8 -52.24 -18.71 -32.88
CA ILE A 8 -51.11 -17.78 -32.74
C ILE A 8 -50.25 -17.93 -34.00
N ALA A 9 -50.20 -16.88 -34.81
CA ALA A 9 -49.27 -16.82 -35.94
C ALA A 9 -47.85 -16.71 -35.37
N ASN A 10 -47.03 -17.76 -35.55
CA ASN A 10 -45.59 -17.65 -35.40
C ASN A 10 -45.06 -16.74 -36.51
N CYS A 11 -44.88 -15.46 -36.20
CA CYS A 11 -44.16 -14.54 -37.06
C CYS A 11 -42.66 -14.80 -36.87
N GLY A 12 -42.13 -15.78 -37.60
CA GLY A 12 -40.70 -16.04 -37.64
C GLY A 12 -39.98 -14.90 -38.36
N PHE A 13 -39.23 -14.09 -37.61
CA PHE A 13 -38.34 -13.09 -38.19
C PHE A 13 -37.11 -13.80 -38.74
N THR A 14 -37.14 -14.21 -40.01
CA THR A 14 -35.97 -14.74 -40.71
C THR A 14 -34.99 -13.59 -40.98
N LEU A 15 -33.98 -13.46 -40.12
CA LEU A 15 -32.81 -12.61 -40.41
C LEU A 15 -32.04 -13.23 -41.57
N ARG A 16 -32.15 -12.61 -42.74
CA ARG A 16 -31.34 -12.94 -43.91
C ARG A 16 -29.92 -12.43 -43.64
N ILE A 17 -29.01 -13.32 -43.24
CA ILE A 17 -27.60 -12.98 -43.05
C ILE A 17 -26.97 -12.86 -44.45
N GLY A 18 -26.81 -11.62 -44.93
CA GLY A 18 -25.96 -11.34 -46.08
C GLY A 18 -24.49 -11.63 -45.73
N GLY A 19 -23.71 -12.11 -46.70
CA GLY A 19 -22.26 -12.28 -46.50
C GLY A 19 -21.58 -10.93 -46.33
N PHE A 20 -20.73 -10.79 -45.31
CA PHE A 20 -19.94 -9.59 -45.06
C PHE A 20 -19.02 -9.28 -46.25
N THR A 21 -18.96 -8.01 -46.65
CA THR A 21 -18.07 -7.57 -47.74
C THR A 21 -16.63 -7.37 -47.24
N PHE A 22 -15.62 -7.50 -48.12
CA PHE A 22 -14.21 -7.32 -47.74
C PHE A 22 -13.92 -5.93 -47.17
N THR A 23 -14.59 -4.92 -47.72
CA THR A 23 -14.52 -3.52 -47.25
C THR A 23 -15.12 -3.34 -45.86
N GLU A 24 -16.21 -4.04 -45.56
CA GLU A 24 -16.88 -3.97 -44.25
C GLU A 24 -16.02 -4.60 -43.16
N LEU A 25 -15.37 -5.73 -43.44
CA LEU A 25 -14.40 -6.33 -42.53
C LEU A 25 -13.22 -5.38 -42.28
N ILE A 26 -12.67 -4.75 -43.32
CA ILE A 26 -11.52 -3.83 -43.21
C ILE A 26 -11.87 -2.57 -42.39
N VAL A 27 -13.06 -1.99 -42.61
CA VAL A 27 -13.50 -0.81 -41.84
C VAL A 27 -13.69 -1.19 -40.36
N VAL A 28 -14.26 -2.36 -40.06
CA VAL A 28 -14.46 -2.80 -38.68
C VAL A 28 -13.13 -3.05 -37.97
N VAL A 29 -12.21 -3.82 -38.57
CA VAL A 29 -10.92 -4.09 -37.93
C VAL A 29 -10.06 -2.82 -37.80
N SER A 30 -10.18 -1.85 -38.71
CA SER A 30 -9.49 -0.56 -38.58
C SER A 30 -10.05 0.29 -37.44
N ILE A 31 -11.37 0.36 -37.28
CA ILE A 31 -12.00 1.07 -36.15
C ILE A 31 -11.65 0.39 -34.82
N ILE A 32 -11.68 -0.94 -34.75
CA ILE A 32 -11.26 -1.68 -33.55
C ILE A 32 -9.80 -1.41 -33.21
N ALA A 33 -8.89 -1.39 -34.20
CA ALA A 33 -7.48 -1.09 -33.95
C ALA A 33 -7.26 0.31 -33.36
N VAL A 34 -7.97 1.32 -33.88
CA VAL A 34 -7.90 2.68 -33.34
C VAL A 34 -8.45 2.74 -31.91
N LEU A 35 -9.62 2.17 -31.65
CA LEU A 35 -10.25 2.20 -30.31
C LEU A 35 -9.45 1.42 -29.26
N THR A 36 -8.93 0.25 -29.62
CA THR A 36 -8.14 -0.58 -28.70
C THR A 36 -6.82 0.09 -28.33
N SER A 37 -6.17 0.78 -29.27
CA SER A 37 -4.93 1.51 -28.99
C SER A 37 -5.10 2.62 -27.94
N ALA A 38 -6.15 3.44 -28.04
CA ALA A 38 -6.40 4.54 -27.09
C ALA A 38 -6.81 4.03 -25.70
N SER A 39 -7.48 2.88 -25.63
CA SER A 39 -7.98 2.31 -24.37
C SER A 39 -6.85 1.86 -23.42
N ILE A 40 -5.70 1.42 -23.96
CA ILE A 40 -4.57 0.92 -23.16
C ILE A 40 -3.93 2.04 -22.33
N MET A 41 -3.76 3.24 -22.91
CA MET A 41 -3.10 4.36 -22.22
C MET A 41 -3.89 4.83 -20.99
N GLY A 42 -5.22 4.88 -21.07
CA GLY A 42 -6.06 5.26 -19.93
C GLY A 42 -5.92 4.30 -18.75
N ALA A 43 -5.81 2.99 -19.01
CA ALA A 43 -5.70 1.97 -17.97
C ALA A 43 -4.40 2.08 -17.14
N ILE A 44 -3.28 2.45 -17.77
CA ILE A 44 -1.97 2.55 -17.09
C ILE A 44 -1.97 3.68 -16.06
N ASN A 45 -2.47 4.87 -16.42
CA ASN A 45 -2.47 6.04 -15.53
C ASN A 45 -3.37 5.82 -14.29
N ILE A 46 -4.50 5.15 -14.48
CA ILE A 46 -5.41 4.78 -13.37
C ILE A 46 -4.70 3.84 -12.39
N SER A 47 -3.93 2.87 -12.90
CA SER A 47 -3.22 1.93 -12.04
C SER A 47 -2.15 2.61 -11.17
N GLN A 48 -1.42 3.59 -11.71
CA GLN A 48 -0.41 4.34 -10.96
C GLN A 48 -1.06 5.20 -9.88
N HIS A 49 -2.13 5.92 -10.23
CA HIS A 49 -2.89 6.70 -9.27
C HIS A 49 -3.47 5.82 -8.14
N ALA A 50 -4.06 4.67 -8.48
CA ALA A 50 -4.59 3.73 -7.49
C ALA A 50 -3.50 3.19 -6.53
N ARG A 51 -2.27 2.96 -7.01
CA ARG A 51 -1.14 2.60 -6.15
C ARG A 51 -0.81 3.70 -5.16
N ARG A 52 -0.73 4.96 -5.61
CA ARG A 52 -0.43 6.10 -4.73
C ARG A 52 -1.53 6.35 -3.70
N VAL A 53 -2.79 6.21 -4.09
CA VAL A 53 -3.94 6.31 -3.17
C VAL A 53 -3.90 5.20 -2.12
N ARG A 54 -3.75 3.94 -2.55
CA ARG A 54 -3.60 2.82 -1.60
C ARG A 54 -2.43 3.06 -0.65
N ALA A 55 -1.28 3.50 -1.17
CA ALA A 55 -0.12 3.74 -0.35
C ALA A 55 -0.39 4.80 0.74
N ARG A 56 -1.06 5.88 0.36
CA ARG A 56 -1.48 6.94 1.28
C ARG A 56 -2.43 6.40 2.34
N ASP A 57 -3.45 5.63 1.96
CA ASP A 57 -4.44 5.08 2.88
C ASP A 57 -3.79 4.11 3.89
N ASP A 58 -2.89 3.23 3.42
CA ASP A 58 -2.13 2.31 4.27
C ASP A 58 -1.25 3.09 5.28
N VAL A 59 -0.55 4.14 4.83
CA VAL A 59 0.24 5.00 5.73
C VAL A 59 -0.64 5.69 6.77
N GLN A 60 -1.79 6.24 6.37
CA GLN A 60 -2.70 6.88 7.34
C GLN A 60 -3.18 5.88 8.39
N ALA A 61 -3.55 4.65 7.99
CA ALA A 61 -3.92 3.60 8.92
C ALA A 61 -2.79 3.27 9.90
N LEU A 62 -1.55 3.17 9.41
CA LEU A 62 -0.36 2.96 10.24
C LEU A 62 -0.14 4.11 11.23
N ILE A 63 -0.21 5.37 10.77
CA ILE A 63 -0.07 6.55 11.64
C ILE A 63 -1.12 6.53 12.75
N HIS A 64 -2.39 6.27 12.43
CA HIS A 64 -3.46 6.17 13.43
C HIS A 64 -3.18 5.06 14.46
N GLY A 65 -2.70 3.90 14.02
CA GLY A 65 -2.29 2.82 14.91
C GLY A 65 -1.13 3.20 15.83
N VAL A 66 -0.10 3.84 15.27
CA VAL A 66 1.07 4.32 16.02
C VAL A 66 0.68 5.36 17.06
N LEU A 67 -0.19 6.31 16.71
CA LEU A 67 -0.67 7.32 17.65
C LEU A 67 -1.53 6.71 18.76
N GLN A 68 -2.37 5.71 18.46
CA GLN A 68 -3.13 5.01 19.48
C GLN A 68 -2.21 4.19 20.41
N TYR A 69 -1.19 3.54 19.87
CA TYR A 69 -0.15 2.88 20.65
C TYR A 69 0.52 3.88 21.60
N GLN A 70 0.90 5.06 21.11
CA GLN A 70 1.53 6.10 21.92
C GLN A 70 0.64 6.57 23.08
N ILE A 71 -0.67 6.69 22.85
CA ILE A 71 -1.63 7.09 23.88
C ILE A 71 -1.67 6.05 25.03
N ASP A 72 -1.69 4.76 24.70
CA ASP A 72 -1.79 3.70 25.71
C ASP A 72 -0.47 3.44 26.44
N MET A 73 0.64 3.49 25.71
CA MET A 73 1.97 3.15 26.24
C MET A 73 2.67 4.34 26.89
N GLY A 74 2.40 5.56 26.41
CA GLY A 74 3.12 6.78 26.78
C GLY A 74 4.44 6.97 26.02
N PHE A 75 4.74 6.12 25.05
CA PHE A 75 5.90 6.20 24.16
C PHE A 75 5.55 5.55 22.82
N PHE A 76 6.30 5.87 21.76
CA PHE A 76 6.07 5.30 20.43
C PHE A 76 6.56 3.85 20.32
N PRO A 77 6.08 3.06 19.34
CA PRO A 77 6.57 1.70 19.14
C PRO A 77 8.10 1.63 19.01
N PRO A 78 8.71 0.50 19.42
CA PRO A 78 10.10 0.20 19.07
C PRO A 78 10.31 0.21 17.56
N ASP A 79 11.45 0.71 17.12
CA ASP A 79 11.87 0.57 15.73
C ASP A 79 12.31 -0.87 15.48
N VAL A 80 11.78 -1.45 14.40
CA VAL A 80 12.05 -2.80 13.94
C VAL A 80 12.37 -2.73 12.46
N TRP A 81 12.98 -3.79 11.94
CA TRP A 81 13.43 -3.76 10.56
C TRP A 81 12.25 -3.89 9.57
N SER A 82 12.35 -3.22 8.42
CA SER A 82 11.27 -3.00 7.46
C SER A 82 10.47 -4.25 7.12
N GLY A 83 9.15 -4.08 6.98
CA GLY A 83 8.21 -5.15 6.70
C GLY A 83 7.81 -5.97 7.93
N ILE A 84 8.26 -5.58 9.12
CA ILE A 84 7.86 -6.18 10.39
C ILE A 84 6.93 -5.22 11.12
N ASP A 85 5.90 -5.79 11.73
CA ASP A 85 5.00 -5.04 12.60
C ASP A 85 5.73 -4.59 13.89
N PRO A 86 5.84 -3.28 14.17
CA PRO A 86 6.54 -2.73 15.34
C PRO A 86 5.76 -2.90 16.65
N GLY A 87 4.62 -3.60 16.63
CA GLY A 87 3.82 -3.87 17.81
C GLY A 87 2.36 -3.42 17.71
N LEU A 88 1.91 -3.08 16.50
CA LEU A 88 0.59 -2.53 16.23
C LEU A 88 -0.50 -3.60 16.17
N THR A 89 -0.23 -4.77 15.59
CA THR A 89 -1.20 -5.88 15.59
C THR A 89 -1.03 -6.77 16.81
N GLN A 90 0.20 -6.95 17.28
CA GLN A 90 0.53 -7.84 18.40
C GLN A 90 1.64 -7.22 19.24
N PRO A 91 1.64 -7.37 20.57
CA PRO A 91 2.67 -6.77 21.42
C PRO A 91 4.03 -7.43 21.15
N LEU A 92 5.11 -6.63 21.15
CA LEU A 92 6.47 -7.14 21.20
C LEU A 92 6.81 -7.62 22.63
N PRO A 93 7.57 -8.71 22.81
CA PRO A 93 8.26 -9.51 21.78
C PRO A 93 7.39 -10.63 21.16
N ASN A 94 6.11 -10.72 21.50
CA ASN A 94 5.23 -11.85 21.15
C ASN A 94 4.75 -11.86 19.69
N ASN A 95 5.28 -11.00 18.83
CA ASN A 95 4.89 -10.91 17.43
C ASN A 95 5.48 -12.10 16.62
N PRO A 96 4.66 -13.02 16.08
CA PRO A 96 5.13 -14.17 15.31
C PRO A 96 5.61 -13.79 13.91
N TYR A 97 5.30 -12.59 13.41
CA TYR A 97 5.68 -12.11 12.09
C TYR A 97 7.08 -11.47 12.03
N GLY A 98 7.74 -11.26 13.17
CA GLY A 98 9.07 -10.66 13.24
C GLY A 98 10.24 -11.66 13.12
N PHE A 99 10.02 -12.87 12.62
CA PHE A 99 11.09 -13.86 12.54
C PHE A 99 12.13 -13.49 11.48
N TYR A 100 13.25 -12.94 11.94
CA TYR A 100 14.49 -12.94 11.17
C TYR A 100 15.07 -14.36 11.09
N PRO A 101 15.35 -14.89 9.88
CA PRO A 101 16.10 -16.13 9.72
C PRO A 101 17.59 -15.86 9.96
N GLY A 102 17.95 -15.54 11.21
CA GLY A 102 19.32 -15.37 11.69
C GLY A 102 19.57 -16.21 12.93
N PRO A 103 20.82 -16.59 13.23
CA PRO A 103 21.16 -17.40 14.40
C PRO A 103 20.87 -16.59 15.68
N GLY A 104 19.70 -16.82 16.28
CA GLY A 104 19.22 -16.08 17.46
C GLY A 104 17.70 -15.99 17.59
N GLY A 105 16.93 -16.15 16.50
CA GLY A 105 15.47 -16.39 16.54
C GLY A 105 14.61 -15.34 17.24
N GLY A 106 15.06 -14.08 17.33
CA GLY A 106 14.31 -12.97 17.93
C GLY A 106 14.16 -11.79 16.98
N ILE A 107 13.20 -10.92 17.28
CA ILE A 107 12.99 -9.65 16.58
C ILE A 107 14.10 -8.68 16.97
N TRP A 108 14.81 -8.13 16.00
CA TRP A 108 15.69 -6.99 16.25
C TRP A 108 14.82 -5.77 16.54
N THR A 109 15.05 -5.15 17.71
CA THR A 109 14.39 -3.90 18.11
C THR A 109 15.47 -2.86 18.40
N ASN A 110 15.34 -1.68 17.82
CA ASN A 110 16.09 -0.50 18.24
C ASN A 110 15.30 0.17 19.38
N ASP A 111 15.91 0.20 20.56
CA ASP A 111 15.34 0.74 21.79
C ASP A 111 15.68 2.22 22.02
N ALA A 112 16.31 2.87 21.04
CA ALA A 112 16.53 4.31 21.09
C ALA A 112 15.20 5.07 21.18
N GLY A 113 15.08 5.93 22.19
CA GLY A 113 13.84 6.67 22.47
C GLY A 113 12.83 5.94 23.36
N LEU A 114 13.08 4.69 23.75
CA LEU A 114 12.21 3.93 24.65
C LEU A 114 12.62 4.06 26.13
N PRO A 115 11.67 3.96 27.07
CA PRO A 115 11.98 3.77 28.49
C PRO A 115 12.75 2.46 28.73
N SER A 116 13.62 2.41 29.73
CA SER A 116 14.43 1.20 30.03
C SER A 116 13.58 -0.03 30.38
N ASN A 117 12.36 0.17 30.88
CA ASN A 117 11.39 -0.87 31.21
C ASN A 117 10.24 -0.98 30.19
N TRP A 118 10.44 -0.55 28.94
CA TRP A 118 9.38 -0.52 27.93
C TRP A 118 8.67 -1.87 27.75
N GLN A 119 9.41 -2.98 27.83
CA GLN A 119 8.84 -4.33 27.68
C GLN A 119 7.82 -4.64 28.78
N ASP A 120 8.13 -4.27 30.03
CA ASP A 120 7.21 -4.41 31.15
C ASP A 120 5.97 -3.54 30.95
N ILE A 121 6.16 -2.30 30.49
CA ILE A 121 5.05 -1.39 30.19
C ILE A 121 4.14 -1.98 29.10
N VAL A 122 4.70 -2.51 28.01
CA VAL A 122 3.92 -3.17 26.95
C VAL A 122 3.16 -4.36 27.51
N ASN A 123 3.82 -5.24 28.28
CA ASN A 123 3.16 -6.41 28.87
C ASN A 123 2.00 -6.04 29.81
N GLU A 124 2.10 -4.91 30.51
CA GLU A 124 1.07 -4.45 31.45
C GLU A 124 -0.05 -3.63 30.79
N ARG A 125 0.26 -2.82 29.78
CA ARG A 125 -0.65 -1.80 29.23
C ARG A 125 -1.20 -2.11 27.85
N TRP A 126 -0.71 -3.15 27.17
CA TRP A 126 -1.17 -3.45 25.83
C TRP A 126 -2.68 -3.66 25.77
N ASN A 127 -3.31 -2.86 24.91
CA ASN A 127 -4.74 -2.82 24.70
C ASN A 127 -5.08 -2.81 23.19
N GLY A 128 -4.15 -3.32 22.38
CA GLY A 128 -4.35 -3.50 20.95
C GLY A 128 -5.28 -4.68 20.62
N PRO A 129 -5.33 -5.09 19.34
CA PRO A 129 -4.57 -4.55 18.22
C PRO A 129 -4.94 -3.10 17.89
N TYR A 130 -3.94 -2.29 17.54
CA TYR A 130 -4.07 -0.89 17.12
C TYR A 130 -4.43 -0.74 15.65
N ILE A 131 -4.16 -1.77 14.85
CA ILE A 131 -4.61 -1.95 13.47
C ILE A 131 -5.03 -3.40 13.25
N GLU A 132 -5.99 -3.65 12.35
CA GLU A 132 -6.47 -5.02 12.09
C GLU A 132 -5.39 -5.92 11.50
N HIS A 133 -4.57 -5.39 10.60
CA HIS A 133 -3.46 -6.09 9.98
C HIS A 133 -2.34 -5.11 9.64
N PHE A 134 -1.10 -5.58 9.73
CA PHE A 134 0.04 -4.81 9.28
C PHE A 134 0.22 -5.02 7.77
N PRO A 135 0.11 -3.96 6.94
CA PRO A 135 0.41 -4.07 5.52
C PRO A 135 1.91 -4.26 5.37
N GLN A 136 2.37 -5.51 5.23
CA GLN A 136 3.81 -5.77 5.06
C GLN A 136 4.34 -5.18 3.75
N PHE A 137 3.58 -5.31 2.67
CA PHE A 137 4.02 -4.93 1.32
C PHE A 137 3.37 -3.65 0.84
N THR A 138 4.17 -2.80 0.20
CA THR A 138 3.70 -1.60 -0.48
C THR A 138 3.03 -1.95 -1.81
N PRO A 139 2.29 -1.02 -2.45
CA PRO A 139 1.72 -1.23 -3.79
C PRO A 139 2.75 -1.54 -4.88
N TRP A 140 4.03 -1.23 -4.63
CA TRP A 140 5.16 -1.57 -5.52
C TRP A 140 5.85 -2.87 -5.15
N LYS A 141 5.38 -3.58 -4.09
CA LYS A 141 5.97 -4.81 -3.51
C LYS A 141 7.29 -4.58 -2.76
N GLY A 142 7.54 -3.33 -2.38
CA GLY A 142 8.51 -3.00 -1.35
C GLY A 142 7.92 -3.26 0.04
N LEU A 143 8.51 -2.68 1.08
CA LEU A 143 8.11 -2.88 2.48
C LEU A 143 7.67 -1.57 3.12
N TYR A 144 6.64 -1.64 3.95
CA TYR A 144 6.35 -0.57 4.90
C TYR A 144 7.30 -0.66 6.08
N ASP A 145 7.63 0.48 6.66
CA ASP A 145 8.55 0.55 7.78
C ASP A 145 8.12 1.58 8.82
N TYR A 146 8.40 1.32 10.08
CA TYR A 146 8.31 2.30 11.14
C TYR A 146 9.74 2.67 11.53
N ASN A 147 10.13 3.91 11.24
CA ASN A 147 11.51 4.36 11.45
C ASN A 147 11.59 5.31 12.63
N TYR A 148 12.57 5.07 13.50
CA TYR A 148 13.01 6.02 14.50
C TYR A 148 14.40 6.54 14.12
N TRP A 149 14.49 7.81 13.71
CA TRP A 149 15.76 8.45 13.39
C TRP A 149 16.17 9.31 14.60
N PRO A 150 17.18 8.92 15.40
CA PRO A 150 17.66 9.67 16.59
C PRO A 150 18.59 10.84 16.26
N THR A 151 18.97 10.99 15.00
CA THR A 151 19.84 12.08 14.54
C THR A 151 19.41 12.48 13.13
N PRO A 152 19.45 13.78 12.81
CA PRO A 152 19.16 14.22 11.45
C PRO A 152 20.21 13.71 10.47
N SER A 153 19.79 13.43 9.24
CA SER A 153 20.60 13.09 8.09
C SER A 153 20.29 14.02 6.92
N ALA A 154 21.08 13.95 5.85
CA ALA A 154 20.93 14.84 4.68
C ALA A 154 19.54 14.78 4.02
N CYS A 155 18.83 13.65 4.15
CA CYS A 155 17.49 13.44 3.63
C CYS A 155 16.53 12.94 4.73
N HIS A 156 16.80 13.12 6.02
CA HIS A 156 15.82 12.75 7.04
C HIS A 156 16.01 13.68 8.23
N PRO A 157 15.08 14.59 8.53
CA PRO A 157 15.12 15.32 9.79
C PRO A 157 15.11 14.38 11.01
N HIS A 158 15.36 14.93 12.19
CA HIS A 158 15.29 14.16 13.43
C HIS A 158 13.82 13.86 13.74
N GLY A 159 13.42 12.59 13.80
CA GLY A 159 11.99 12.27 13.81
C GLY A 159 11.60 10.80 13.81
N ILE A 160 10.28 10.60 13.85
CA ILE A 160 9.58 9.32 13.76
C ILE A 160 8.75 9.31 12.49
N TYR A 161 8.85 8.23 11.71
CA TYR A 161 8.30 8.17 10.36
C TYR A 161 7.61 6.85 10.06
N ILE A 162 6.66 6.90 9.13
CA ILE A 162 6.27 5.72 8.34
C ILE A 162 6.96 5.79 6.99
N GLY A 163 7.78 4.78 6.71
CA GLY A 163 8.53 4.63 5.47
C GLY A 163 7.80 3.75 4.46
N ILE A 164 7.86 4.14 3.18
CA ILE A 164 7.59 3.28 2.03
C ILE A 164 8.94 3.00 1.40
N GLN A 165 9.41 1.75 1.50
CA GLN A 165 10.80 1.40 1.19
C GLN A 165 10.89 0.26 0.17
N PRO A 166 12.01 0.11 -0.56
CA PRO A 166 12.31 -1.12 -1.28
C PRO A 166 12.44 -2.31 -0.32
N MET A 167 12.57 -3.51 -0.89
CA MET A 167 12.91 -4.70 -0.13
C MET A 167 14.26 -4.50 0.58
N ALA A 168 14.27 -4.74 1.90
CA ALA A 168 15.41 -4.43 2.75
C ALA A 168 16.69 -5.21 2.40
N ASP A 169 16.56 -6.43 1.86
CA ASP A 169 17.66 -7.33 1.52
C ASP A 169 18.29 -7.06 0.15
N THR A 170 17.48 -6.63 -0.81
CA THR A 170 17.84 -6.56 -2.23
C THR A 170 17.79 -5.16 -2.81
N GLY A 171 17.16 -4.19 -2.12
CA GLY A 171 16.83 -2.89 -2.70
C GLY A 171 15.83 -2.97 -3.86
N ALA A 172 15.22 -4.14 -4.09
CA ALA A 172 14.25 -4.35 -5.15
C ALA A 172 12.93 -3.64 -4.86
N ASN A 173 12.10 -3.47 -5.89
CA ASN A 173 10.74 -2.91 -5.74
C ASN A 173 10.71 -1.49 -5.16
N SER A 174 11.77 -0.71 -5.41
CA SER A 174 11.81 0.71 -5.09
C SER A 174 10.72 1.49 -5.82
N ILE A 175 10.30 2.60 -5.21
CA ILE A 175 9.25 3.46 -5.76
C ILE A 175 9.78 4.08 -7.07
N PRO A 176 9.00 4.10 -8.16
CA PRO A 176 9.37 4.85 -9.35
C PRO A 176 9.58 6.33 -9.00
N ALA A 177 10.66 6.93 -9.51
CA ALA A 177 11.00 8.34 -9.23
C ALA A 177 9.84 9.33 -9.51
N VAL A 178 8.97 9.02 -10.49
CA VAL A 178 7.77 9.82 -10.79
C VAL A 178 6.69 9.73 -9.71
N ASP A 179 6.54 8.56 -9.08
CA ASP A 179 5.57 8.34 -8.01
C ASP A 179 6.05 8.98 -6.70
N GLU A 180 7.35 8.90 -6.41
CA GLU A 180 7.97 9.61 -5.28
C GLU A 180 7.91 11.12 -5.44
N GLN A 181 8.21 11.65 -6.63
CA GLN A 181 8.08 13.08 -6.91
C GLN A 181 6.67 13.59 -6.60
N TYR A 182 5.64 12.78 -6.87
CA TYR A 182 4.28 13.12 -6.49
C TYR A 182 4.10 13.25 -4.96
N PHE A 183 4.73 12.40 -4.14
CA PHE A 183 4.65 12.52 -2.68
C PHE A 183 5.43 13.73 -2.15
N ILE A 184 6.55 14.08 -2.79
CA ILE A 184 7.31 15.31 -2.51
C ILE A 184 6.45 16.55 -2.85
N ASP A 185 5.85 16.59 -4.03
CA ASP A 185 5.01 17.71 -4.49
C ASP A 185 3.78 17.90 -3.58
N GLU A 186 3.24 16.81 -3.05
CA GLU A 186 2.12 16.80 -2.10
C GLU A 186 2.53 17.10 -0.66
N GLN A 187 3.82 17.34 -0.39
CA GLN A 187 4.38 17.57 0.94
C GLN A 187 4.11 16.43 1.94
N ILE A 188 3.95 15.21 1.42
CA ILE A 188 3.80 13.99 2.23
C ILE A 188 5.17 13.41 2.56
N ASP A 189 6.06 13.46 1.58
CA ASP A 189 7.45 13.06 1.76
C ASP A 189 8.24 14.22 2.36
N VAL A 190 8.60 14.08 3.63
CA VAL A 190 9.22 15.18 4.40
C VAL A 190 10.70 15.33 4.09
N ASP A 191 11.33 14.32 3.49
CA ASP A 191 12.73 14.42 3.13
C ASP A 191 13.01 15.35 1.93
N GLY A 192 12.03 15.51 1.04
CA GLY A 192 12.17 16.26 -0.21
C GLY A 192 13.20 15.69 -1.19
N CYS A 193 13.67 14.46 -0.97
CA CYS A 193 14.69 13.80 -1.77
C CYS A 193 14.05 12.77 -2.69
N ASN A 194 14.35 12.82 -4.00
CA ASN A 194 13.95 11.75 -4.92
C ASN A 194 14.96 10.58 -4.84
N ASN A 195 14.91 9.82 -3.75
CA ASN A 195 15.81 8.74 -3.38
C ASN A 195 15.20 7.32 -3.59
N ARG A 196 13.95 7.26 -4.06
CA ARG A 196 13.06 6.10 -4.23
C ARG A 196 12.47 5.52 -2.95
N TYR A 197 12.40 6.35 -1.91
CA TYR A 197 11.76 6.08 -0.63
C TYR A 197 10.69 7.16 -0.41
N VAL A 198 9.75 6.92 0.49
CA VAL A 198 8.87 8.00 0.95
C VAL A 198 8.85 7.94 2.47
N GLN A 199 9.08 9.08 3.11
CA GLN A 199 9.16 9.19 4.56
C GLN A 199 8.10 10.16 5.06
N VAL A 200 7.04 9.58 5.63
CA VAL A 200 5.92 10.35 6.16
C VAL A 200 6.17 10.61 7.64
N LEU A 201 6.40 11.87 8.00
CA LEU A 201 6.68 12.29 9.37
C LEU A 201 5.44 12.11 10.26
N ILE A 202 5.60 11.40 11.36
CA ILE A 202 4.62 11.32 12.46
C ILE A 202 4.92 12.41 13.49
N GLN A 203 6.16 12.48 13.96
CA GLN A 203 6.60 13.43 14.98
C GLN A 203 8.06 13.82 14.77
N SER A 204 8.34 15.13 14.75
CA SER A 204 9.71 15.66 14.83
C SER A 204 10.22 15.58 16.28
N LEU A 205 11.52 15.32 16.41
CA LEU A 205 12.23 15.18 17.69
C LEU A 205 13.19 16.36 17.97
N ASP A 206 13.03 17.47 17.25
CA ASP A 206 13.81 18.71 17.40
C ASP A 206 13.39 19.57 18.60
#